data_AF-A0A485JDI4-F1
#
_entry.id   AF-A0A485JDI4-F1
#
_cell.length_a   1.000
_cell.length_b   1.000
_cell.length_c   1.000
_cell.angle_alpha   90.00
_cell.angle_beta   90.00
_cell.angle_gamma   90.00
#
_symmetry.space_group_name_H-M   'P 1'
#
loop_
_entity.id
_entity.type
_entity.pdbx_description
1 polymer ?
#
loop_
_entity_poly.entity_id
_entity_poly.type
_entity_poly.pdbx_seq_one_letter_code
_entity_poly.pdbx_strand_id
1 'polypeptide(L)' 'MREKENNEDDATRLARLNERFKREGKPELKKLDDLPKDYQEPDPYLDETVNIALDLAKLEKARPAEQPAPVK' A
#
# COMPACT_ATOMS: atom_id res chain seq x y z
N MET A 1 -32.42 -8.14 -9.88
CA MET A 1 -31.42 -9.05 -9.27
C MET A 1 -30.01 -8.47 -9.38
N ARG A 2 -29.52 -8.05 -10.55
CA ARG A 2 -28.18 -7.43 -10.68
C ARG A 2 -27.97 -6.07 -9.96
N GLU A 3 -28.90 -5.14 -10.09
CA GLU A 3 -28.71 -3.79 -9.53
C GLU A 3 -28.69 -3.77 -8.00
N LYS A 4 -29.44 -4.69 -7.36
CA LYS A 4 -29.49 -4.78 -5.91
C LYS A 4 -28.18 -5.31 -5.34
N GLU A 5 -27.60 -6.35 -5.97
CA GLU A 5 -26.29 -6.89 -5.59
C GLU A 5 -25.19 -5.84 -5.77
N ASN A 6 -25.19 -5.11 -6.90
CA ASN A 6 -24.24 -4.02 -7.12
C ASN A 6 -24.31 -2.94 -6.03
N ASN A 7 -25.52 -2.54 -5.63
CA ASN A 7 -25.69 -1.51 -4.59
C ASN A 7 -25.22 -2.00 -3.21
N GLU A 8 -25.41 -3.28 -2.89
CA GLU A 8 -24.94 -3.89 -1.64
C GLU A 8 -23.40 -4.00 -1.62
N ASP A 9 -22.80 -4.36 -2.75
CA ASP A 9 -21.34 -4.41 -2.92
C ASP A 9 -20.72 -3.01 -2.82
N ASP A 10 -21.32 -2.01 -3.47
CA ASP A 10 -20.86 -0.62 -3.43
C ASP A 10 -20.97 -0.03 -2.02
N ALA A 11 -22.05 -0.30 -1.29
CA ALA A 11 -22.22 0.12 0.09
C ALA A 11 -21.17 -0.52 1.00
N THR A 12 -20.89 -1.81 0.81
CA THR A 12 -19.86 -2.52 1.58
C THR A 12 -18.46 -1.98 1.28
N ARG A 13 -18.17 -1.69 0.00
CA ARG A 13 -16.91 -1.08 -0.42
C ARG A 13 -16.72 0.30 0.17
N LEU A 14 -17.75 1.14 0.11
CA LEU A 14 -17.73 2.50 0.67
C LEU A 14 -17.50 2.47 2.20
N ALA A 15 -18.17 1.58 2.91
CA ALA A 15 -18.00 1.43 4.36
C ALA A 15 -16.55 1.08 4.72
N ARG A 16 -15.97 0.07 4.04
CA ARG A 16 -14.57 -0.33 4.26
C ARG A 16 -13.59 0.80 3.94
N LEU A 17 -13.86 1.56 2.89
CA LEU A 17 -13.04 2.70 2.49
C LEU A 17 -13.07 3.81 3.55
N ASN A 18 -14.25 4.14 4.07
CA ASN A 18 -14.41 5.13 5.13
C ASN A 18 -13.76 4.69 6.45
N GLU A 19 -13.82 3.40 6.80
CA GLU A 19 -13.08 2.86 7.94
C GLU A 19 -11.57 3.06 7.80
N ARG A 20 -11.02 2.89 6.60
CA ARG A 20 -9.59 3.15 6.33
C ARG A 20 -9.28 4.64 6.41
N PHE A 21 -10.09 5.49 5.77
CA PHE A 21 -9.91 6.95 5.81
C PHE A 21 -9.92 7.47 7.25
N LYS A 22 -10.80 6.93 8.09
CA LYS A 22 -10.84 7.26 9.51
C LYS A 22 -9.56 6.88 10.25
N ARG A 23 -8.93 5.74 9.93
CA ARG A 23 -7.63 5.34 10.49
C ARG A 23 -6.49 6.26 10.02
N GLU A 24 -6.57 6.74 8.79
CA GLU A 24 -5.62 7.69 8.19
C GLU A 24 -5.87 9.15 8.59
N GLY A 25 -6.97 9.46 9.29
CA GLY A 25 -7.36 10.83 9.65
C GLY A 25 -7.92 11.66 8.49
N LYS A 26 -8.32 11.01 7.39
CA LYS A 26 -8.93 11.62 6.21
C LYS A 26 -10.46 11.73 6.37
N PRO A 27 -11.10 12.70 5.70
CA PRO A 27 -12.55 12.86 5.75
C PRO A 27 -13.28 11.72 5.02
N GLU A 28 -14.37 11.22 5.61
CA GLU A 28 -15.18 10.17 5.01
C GLU A 28 -15.79 10.60 3.65
N LEU A 29 -15.87 9.64 2.72
CA LEU A 29 -16.45 9.81 1.40
C LEU A 29 -17.95 9.56 1.45
N LYS A 30 -18.73 10.35 0.70
CA LYS A 30 -20.19 10.21 0.63
C LYS A 30 -20.62 9.15 -0.38
N LYS A 31 -19.81 8.92 -1.40
CA LYS A 31 -19.99 7.91 -2.46
C LYS A 31 -18.65 7.47 -3.02
N LEU A 32 -18.61 6.30 -3.66
CA LEU A 32 -17.38 5.76 -4.26
C LEU A 32 -16.78 6.68 -5.34
N ASP A 33 -17.59 7.47 -6.04
CA ASP A 33 -17.13 8.44 -7.05
C ASP A 33 -16.36 9.63 -6.47
N ASP A 34 -16.51 9.89 -5.16
CA ASP A 34 -15.76 10.96 -4.48
C ASP A 34 -14.32 10.54 -4.17
N LEU A 35 -13.97 9.27 -4.44
CA LEU A 35 -12.62 8.75 -4.30
C LEU A 35 -11.69 9.47 -5.29
N PRO A 36 -10.59 10.11 -4.83
CA PRO A 36 -9.63 10.73 -5.73
C PRO A 36 -9.08 9.73 -6.76
N LYS A 37 -8.89 10.17 -8.02
CA LYS A 37 -8.41 9.28 -9.10
C LYS A 37 -6.99 8.75 -8.87
N ASP A 38 -6.23 9.47 -8.05
CA ASP A 38 -4.89 9.16 -7.59
C ASP A 38 -4.88 8.42 -6.24
N TYR A 39 -6.05 8.07 -5.70
CA TYR A 39 -6.11 7.29 -4.47
C TYR A 39 -5.55 5.88 -4.68
N GLN A 40 -4.46 5.62 -3.97
CA GLN A 40 -3.91 4.28 -3.81
C GLN A 40 -4.34 3.75 -2.45
N GLU A 41 -5.02 2.60 -2.45
CA GLU A 41 -5.28 1.88 -1.20
C GLU A 41 -3.94 1.54 -0.52
N PRO A 42 -3.85 1.59 0.81
CA PRO A 42 -2.65 1.14 1.50
C PRO A 42 -2.42 -0.34 1.17
N ASP A 43 -1.30 -0.61 0.50
CA ASP A 43 -0.86 -1.94 0.11
C ASP A 43 0.23 -2.38 1.10
N PRO A 44 -0.13 -3.15 2.14
CA PRO A 44 0.82 -3.55 3.16
C PRO A 44 1.94 -4.45 2.60
N TYR A 45 1.71 -5.15 1.49
CA TYR A 45 2.76 -5.96 0.86
C TYR A 45 3.76 -5.08 0.10
N LEU A 46 3.27 -4.03 -0.56
CA LEU A 46 4.13 -3.06 -1.21
C LEU A 46 4.95 -2.26 -0.18
N ASP A 47 4.33 -1.80 0.90
CA ASP A 47 5.00 -1.08 1.98
C ASP A 47 6.14 -1.92 2.60
N GLU A 48 5.86 -3.20 2.87
CA GLU A 48 6.86 -4.13 3.39
C GLU A 48 7.99 -4.40 2.38
N THR A 49 7.65 -4.53 1.10
CA THR A 49 8.63 -4.69 0.01
C THR A 49 9.60 -3.51 -0.05
N VAL A 50 9.09 -2.28 0.10
CA VAL A 50 9.91 -1.06 0.14
C VAL A 50 10.85 -1.09 1.35
N ASN A 51 10.36 -1.47 2.54
CA ASN A 51 11.18 -1.56 3.74
C ASN A 51 12.31 -2.57 3.59
N ILE A 52 12.01 -3.77 3.09
CA ILE A 52 13.01 -4.83 2.82
C ILE A 52 14.08 -4.33 1.84
N ALA A 53 13.67 -3.68 0.74
CA ALA A 53 14.60 -3.15 -0.25
C ALA A 53 15.49 -2.04 0.33
N LEU A 54 14.94 -1.16 1.18
CA LEU A 54 15.70 -0.12 1.87
C LEU A 54 16.71 -0.73 2.85
N ASP A 55 16.34 -1.78 3.58
CA ASP A 55 17.24 -2.45 4.51
C ASP A 55 18.34 -3.20 3.77
N LEU A 56 18.02 -3.88 2.66
CA LEU A 56 19.03 -4.49 1.78
C LEU A 56 20.01 -3.43 1.24
N ALA A 57 19.50 -2.28 0.78
CA ALA A 57 20.35 -1.20 0.28
C ALA A 57 21.28 -0.63 1.36
N LYS A 58 20.82 -0.54 2.62
CA LYS A 58 21.67 -0.16 3.76
C LYS A 58 22.74 -1.23 4.03
N LEU A 59 22.38 -2.52 3.98
CA LEU A 59 23.32 -3.63 4.17
C LEU A 59 24.38 -3.71 3.07
N GLU A 60 24.02 -3.43 1.81
CA GLU A 60 24.97 -3.31 0.69
C GLU A 60 25.93 -2.13 0.90
N LYS A 61 25.43 -0.96 1.30
CA LYS A 61 26.28 0.21 1.58
C LYS A 61 27.21 0.01 2.78
N ALA A 62 26.76 -0.75 3.79
CA ALA A 62 27.53 -1.05 4.98
C ALA A 62 28.54 -2.19 4.78
N ARG A 63 28.44 -2.96 3.67
CA ARG A 63 29.41 -3.98 3.34
C ARG A 63 30.74 -3.32 2.99
N PRO A 64 31.84 -3.66 3.70
CA PRO A 64 33.17 -3.29 3.25
C PRO A 64 33.37 -3.87 1.84
N ALA A 65 34.02 -3.13 0.95
CA ALA A 65 34.38 -3.65 -0.36
C ALA A 65 35.05 -5.02 -0.18
N GLU A 66 34.46 -6.07 -0.78
CA GLU A 66 35.05 -7.40 -0.79
C GLU A 66 36.46 -7.26 -1.35
N GLN A 67 37.46 -7.49 -0.49
CA GLN A 67 38.85 -7.50 -0.93
C GLN A 67 38.95 -8.58 -2.01
N PRO A 68 39.51 -8.28 -3.19
CA PRO A 68 39.62 -9.25 -4.25
C PRO A 68 40.35 -10.48 -3.70
N ALA A 69 39.74 -11.66 -3.88
CA ALA A 69 40.30 -12.91 -3.41
C ALA A 69 41.76 -13.05 -3.91
N PRO A 70 42.69 -13.52 -3.06
CA PRO A 70 44.09 -13.63 -3.46
C PRO A 70 44.19 -14.63 -4.62
N VAL A 71 44.60 -14.13 -5.78
CA VAL A 71 44.93 -14.95 -6.94
C VAL A 71 46.15 -15.79 -6.54
N LYS A 72 45.97 -17.11 -6.46
CA LYS A 72 47.06 -18.08 -6.29
C LYS A 72 47.75 -18.37 -7.61
#